data_AF-A0A653SZT5-F1
#
_entry.id   AF-A0A653SZT5-F1
#
_cell.length_a   1.000
_cell.length_b   1.000
_cell.length_c   1.000
_cell.angle_alpha   90.00
_cell.angle_beta   90.00
_cell.angle_gamma   90.00
#
_symmetry.space_group_name_H-M   'P 1'
#
loop_
_entity.id
_entity.type
_entity.pdbx_description
1 polymer ?
#
loop_
_entity_poly.entity_id
_entity_poly.type
_entity_poly.pdbx_seq_one_letter_code
_entity_poly.pdbx_strand_id
1 'polypeptide(L)' 'MPNKKKYNYEGELKKIPSQKILININHLEKGEYELNIIHKNKVLKKTNFKKK' A
#
# COMPACT_ATOMS: atom_id res chain seq x y z
N MET A 1 -12.03 48.10 -17.58
CA MET A 1 -10.84 47.25 -17.31
C MET A 1 -11.29 45.79 -17.35
N PRO A 2 -10.67 44.89 -18.13
CA PRO A 2 -11.21 43.56 -18.35
C PRO A 2 -11.07 42.69 -17.09
N ASN A 3 -12.17 42.08 -16.67
CA ASN A 3 -12.28 41.30 -15.43
C ASN A 3 -11.51 39.97 -15.60
N LYS A 4 -10.32 39.83 -15.00
CA LYS A 4 -9.51 38.60 -15.07
C LYS A 4 -10.21 37.48 -14.30
N LYS A 5 -10.70 36.45 -15.01
CA LYS A 5 -11.20 35.21 -14.38
C LYS A 5 -10.09 34.56 -13.56
N LYS A 6 -10.31 34.40 -12.25
CA LYS A 6 -9.42 33.65 -11.36
C LYS A 6 -9.68 32.16 -11.57
N TYR A 7 -8.67 31.43 -12.04
CA TYR A 7 -8.70 29.97 -12.07
C TYR A 7 -8.27 29.47 -10.69
N ASN A 8 -9.17 28.79 -10.00
CA ASN A 8 -8.84 28.09 -8.76
C ASN A 8 -8.39 26.68 -9.14
N TYR A 9 -7.15 26.34 -8.82
CA TYR A 9 -6.60 25.00 -9.01
C TYR A 9 -6.71 24.26 -7.68
N GLU A 10 -7.48 23.18 -7.68
CA GLU A 10 -7.58 22.26 -6.55
C GLU A 10 -6.86 20.96 -6.91
N GLY A 11 -6.16 20.39 -5.93
CA GLY A 11 -5.46 19.13 -6.09
C GLY A 11 -5.47 18.38 -4.77
N GLU A 12 -5.90 17.12 -4.81
CA GLU A 12 -5.87 16.26 -3.63
C GLU A 12 -4.47 15.65 -3.46
N LEU A 13 -3.86 15.86 -2.30
CA LEU A 13 -2.62 15.18 -1.94
C LEU A 13 -2.94 13.73 -1.57
N LYS A 14 -2.26 12.78 -2.23
CA LYS A 14 -2.37 11.37 -1.89
C LYS A 14 -1.93 11.16 -0.44
N LYS A 15 -2.86 10.66 0.38
CA LYS A 15 -2.59 10.30 1.77
C LYS A 15 -1.52 9.20 1.80
N ILE A 16 -0.38 9.49 2.42
CA ILE A 16 0.66 8.51 2.67
C ILE A 16 0.16 7.59 3.79
N PRO A 17 0.14 6.26 3.61
CA PRO A 17 -0.28 5.36 4.66
C PRO A 17 0.65 5.49 5.88
N SER A 18 0.06 5.76 7.04
CA SER A 18 0.80 5.94 8.30
C SER A 18 1.41 4.65 8.85
N GLN A 19 0.90 3.49 8.41
CA GLN A 19 1.31 2.18 8.86
C GLN A 19 1.73 1.33 7.66
N LYS A 20 3.02 0.98 7.58
CA LYS A 20 3.59 0.15 6.52
C LYS A 20 4.37 -1.02 7.14
N ILE A 21 4.12 -2.22 6.63
CA ILE A 21 4.88 -3.42 7.00
C ILE A 21 5.81 -3.75 5.82
N LEU A 22 7.10 -3.88 6.10
CA LEU A 22 8.12 -4.28 5.13
C LEU A 22 8.68 -5.63 5.54
N ILE A 23 8.71 -6.57 4.60
CA ILE A 23 9.21 -7.93 4.82
C ILE A 23 10.32 -8.16 3.79
N ASN A 24 11.52 -8.50 4.27
CA ASN A 24 12.62 -8.86 3.40
C ASN A 24 12.48 -10.35 3.00
N ILE A 25 12.27 -10.60 1.71
CA ILE A 25 12.09 -11.94 1.15
C ILE A 25 13.35 -12.49 0.48
N ASN A 26 14.50 -11.79 0.57
CA ASN A 26 15.71 -12.11 -0.20
C ASN A 26 16.26 -13.51 0.10
N HIS A 27 16.15 -13.98 1.35
CA HIS A 27 16.67 -15.29 1.78
C HIS A 27 15.63 -16.41 1.75
N LEU A 28 14.39 -16.14 1.33
CA LEU A 28 13.40 -17.19 1.13
C LEU A 28 13.79 -18.07 -0.07
N GLU A 29 13.40 -19.33 -0.08
CA GLU A 29 13.56 -20.18 -1.25
C GLU A 29 12.66 -19.70 -2.39
N LYS A 30 12.94 -20.16 -3.61
CA LYS A 30 12.02 -19.90 -4.73
C LYS A 30 10.79 -20.76 -4.55
N GLY A 31 9.62 -20.15 -4.59
CA GLY A 31 8.40 -20.87 -4.26
C GLY A 31 7.19 -19.97 -4.15
N GLU A 32 6.07 -20.61 -3.83
CA GLU A 32 4.79 -19.95 -3.58
C GLU A 32 4.59 -19.84 -2.07
N TYR A 33 4.24 -18.64 -1.62
CA TYR A 33 4.10 -18.30 -0.22
C TYR A 33 2.71 -17.74 0.05
N GLU A 34 2.10 -18.19 1.15
CA GLU A 34 0.90 -17.57 1.73
C GLU A 34 1.34 -16.62 2.86
N LEU A 35 1.08 -15.33 2.69
CA LEU A 35 1.25 -14.34 3.75
C LEU A 35 -0.10 -14.13 4.46
N ASN A 36 -0.13 -14.50 5.74
CA ASN A 36 -1.27 -14.35 6.63
C ASN A 36 -1.04 -13.18 7.60
N ILE A 37 -1.89 -12.15 7.53
CA ILE A 37 -1.90 -11.06 8.49
C ILE A 37 -2.85 -11.46 9.63
N ILE A 38 -2.30 -11.73 10.82
CA ILE A 38 -3.06 -12.22 11.99
C ILE A 38 -3.10 -11.14 13.08
N HIS A 39 -4.27 -10.89 13.65
CA HIS A 39 -4.46 -10.02 14.81
C HIS A 39 -5.41 -10.69 15.82
N LYS A 40 -5.01 -10.77 17.09
CA LYS A 40 -5.80 -11.41 18.16
C LYS A 40 -6.29 -12.82 17.78
N ASN A 41 -5.38 -13.64 17.24
CA ASN A 41 -5.64 -15.00 16.75
C ASN A 41 -6.68 -15.12 15.62
N LYS A 42 -7.07 -14.01 14.99
CA LYS A 42 -7.92 -14.00 13.80
C LYS A 42 -7.12 -13.58 12.58
N VAL A 43 -7.30 -14.29 11.47
CA VAL A 43 -6.72 -13.92 10.18
C VAL A 43 -7.51 -12.72 9.64
N LEU A 44 -6.84 -11.57 9.52
CA LEU A 44 -7.41 -10.35 8.94
C LEU A 44 -7.37 -10.39 7.42
N LYS A 45 -6.25 -10.88 6.86
CA LYS A 45 -6.03 -10.91 5.42
C LYS A 45 -5.07 -12.03 5.05
N LYS A 46 -5.36 -12.68 3.93
CA LYS A 46 -4.48 -13.63 3.26
C LYS A 46 -4.05 -13.07 1.92
N THR A 47 -2.80 -13.24 1.55
CA THR A 47 -2.30 -12.91 0.21
C THR A 47 -1.23 -13.88 -0.21
N ASN A 48 -1.29 -14.34 -1.45
CA ASN A 48 -0.31 -15.25 -2.01
C ASN A 48 0.68 -14.46 -2.85
N PHE A 49 1.96 -14.77 -2.70
CA PHE A 49 3.00 -14.23 -3.58
C PHE A 49 3.95 -15.33 -4.00
N LYS A 50 4.48 -15.21 -5.22
CA LYS A 50 5.46 -16.13 -5.77
C LYS A 50 6.83 -15.46 -5.78
N LYS A 51 7.80 -16.06 -5.11
CA LYS A 51 9.20 -15.65 -5.24
C LYS A 51 9.82 -16.39 -6.42
N LYS A 52 10.21 -15.62 -7.45
CA LYS A 52 10.91 -16.11 -8.64
C LYS A 52 12.42 -16.25 -8.42
#